data_AF-A0A179G0P5-F1
#
_entry.id   AF-A0A179G0P5-F1
#
_cell.length_a   1.000
_cell.length_b   1.000
_cell.length_c   1.000
_cell.angle_alpha   90.00
_cell.angle_beta   90.00
_cell.angle_gamma   90.00
#
_symmetry.space_group_name_H-M   'P 1'
#
loop_
_entity.id
_entity.type
_entity.pdbx_description
1 polymer ?
#
loop_
_entity_poly.entity_id
_entity_poly.type
_entity_poly.pdbx_seq_one_letter_code
_entity_poly.pdbx_strand_id
1 'polypeptide(L)'
;MIPTVVVLQLALWTFSASAFYPYTPLWLKEKEDLNLLGEAKRNAVVEAEDELTFKIEKKAQQNNESPGRLAAKQAVWLKEKYKHTRTGASVDKSVERRANSYKIMEASQPSQSMAAGIDQDGTDYSYFLKAGLGSKGKQLYMLIDTGAGSSWVMGSGCADSPCSMHTTFGKDDSSTLSDGGKTFSISYGSGTVQGTLVTDTISVAGISLQYTFGQASKTSDDFAHFAFDGILGMSMSQGSSDNFLKTLADSKKLDKNLFGIHLNRAADGSNDGEIKFGSANSDKYTGDISYTSVGSKDGDWAIQIDDMTYDGKKAGSGGVLAYIDTGTSFIFGPPDQTKKIHNVIPGSETSDGKTFTVPCDSNKSLTFTFSGVDYKLSPKDWIAPKDSSGKCTSNIYGHEVVKGSWLLGDTFLKNVYTVFDRDEKRIGFAVAAGSQGGSSSSSSSNSPSGSSSPTETTVGPTTGTATTLTTGVTTQPDASTQSKRPPLGLSGHETGTTGSGSAATKPTETPKSAASDVSPQQDAKLAVIVFFAGLIALVA
;
A
#
# COMPACT_ATOMS: atom_id res chain seq x y z
N MET A 1 -24.21 48.02 -16.86
CA MET A 1 -23.09 48.13 -15.89
C MET A 1 -23.36 47.08 -14.82
N ILE A 2 -22.31 46.35 -14.42
CA ILE A 2 -22.27 45.11 -13.60
C ILE A 2 -22.48 43.83 -14.44
N PRO A 3 -21.43 42.99 -14.63
CA PRO A 3 -21.44 41.89 -15.59
C PRO A 3 -21.92 40.56 -14.98
N THR A 4 -22.59 39.81 -15.84
CA THR A 4 -23.04 38.43 -15.72
C THR A 4 -21.83 37.49 -15.75
N VAL A 5 -21.37 37.03 -14.58
CA VAL A 5 -20.48 35.86 -14.44
C VAL A 5 -20.97 35.00 -13.29
N VAL A 6 -22.07 34.29 -13.51
CA VAL A 6 -22.43 33.09 -12.74
C VAL A 6 -23.13 32.18 -13.74
N VAL A 7 -22.43 31.13 -14.16
CA VAL A 7 -22.87 29.84 -14.76
C VAL A 7 -21.82 29.43 -15.78
N LEU A 8 -20.67 28.96 -15.29
CA LEU A 8 -19.87 27.86 -15.85
C LEU A 8 -18.56 27.81 -15.05
N GLN A 9 -18.49 26.92 -14.05
CA GLN A 9 -17.27 26.24 -13.61
C GLN A 9 -17.66 25.22 -12.53
N LEU A 10 -18.42 24.20 -12.94
CA LEU A 10 -18.37 22.87 -12.31
C LEU A 10 -17.42 22.02 -13.16
N ALA A 11 -16.17 22.46 -13.26
CA ALA A 11 -15.07 21.58 -13.60
C ALA A 11 -14.45 21.19 -12.25
N LEU A 12 -14.92 20.07 -11.71
CA LEU A 12 -14.16 19.33 -10.70
C LEU A 12 -12.81 19.00 -11.35
N TRP A 13 -11.81 19.79 -11.04
CA TRP A 13 -10.42 19.38 -11.17
C TRP A 13 -10.22 18.27 -10.14
N THR A 14 -10.58 17.05 -10.50
CA THR A 14 -10.06 15.88 -9.82
C THR A 14 -8.61 15.74 -10.26
N PHE A 15 -7.70 16.39 -9.52
CA PHE A 15 -6.34 15.87 -9.42
C PHE A 15 -6.45 14.51 -8.72
N SER A 16 -6.84 13.51 -9.49
CA SER A 16 -6.77 12.12 -9.07
C SER A 16 -5.29 11.77 -9.19
N ALA A 17 -4.58 11.73 -8.07
CA ALA A 17 -3.32 11.01 -8.05
C ALA A 17 -3.68 9.55 -8.36
N SER A 18 -3.32 9.08 -9.54
CA SER A 18 -3.43 7.66 -9.88
C SER A 18 -2.42 6.90 -9.01
N ALA A 19 -2.81 6.52 -7.81
CA ALA A 19 -2.12 5.50 -7.04
C ALA A 19 -2.45 4.15 -7.69
N PHE A 20 -1.61 3.66 -8.61
CA PHE A 20 -1.46 2.23 -8.93
C PHE A 20 -0.52 2.02 -10.11
N TYR A 21 0.63 1.37 -9.87
CA TYR A 21 0.96 0.21 -10.69
C TYR A 21 1.18 -0.95 -9.73
N PRO A 22 0.48 -2.07 -9.94
CA PRO A 22 0.79 -3.26 -9.18
C PRO A 22 2.20 -3.72 -9.64
N TYR A 23 3.23 -3.72 -8.78
CA TYR A 23 4.56 -4.25 -9.12
C TYR A 23 4.95 -5.46 -8.26
N THR A 24 4.97 -6.66 -8.84
CA THR A 24 5.61 -7.84 -8.25
C THR A 24 6.91 -8.01 -9.01
N PRO A 25 8.05 -8.00 -8.32
CA PRO A 25 9.30 -8.33 -8.97
C PRO A 25 9.26 -9.79 -9.42
N LEU A 26 9.85 -10.10 -10.58
CA LEU A 26 9.75 -11.42 -11.23
C LEU A 26 10.16 -12.58 -10.31
N TRP A 27 11.18 -12.38 -9.47
CA TRP A 27 11.66 -13.39 -8.52
C TRP A 27 10.58 -13.79 -7.49
N LEU A 28 9.75 -12.84 -7.06
CA LEU A 28 8.70 -13.09 -6.08
C LEU A 28 7.56 -13.88 -6.73
N LYS A 29 7.17 -13.49 -7.94
CA LYS A 29 6.19 -14.24 -8.73
C LYS A 29 6.62 -15.70 -8.91
N GLU A 30 7.89 -15.92 -9.21
CA GLU A 30 8.45 -17.27 -9.36
C GLU A 30 8.39 -18.07 -8.06
N LYS A 31 8.76 -17.46 -6.92
CA LYS A 31 8.70 -18.08 -5.60
C LYS A 31 7.27 -18.48 -5.21
N GLU A 32 6.29 -17.62 -5.48
CA GLU A 32 4.87 -17.90 -5.23
C GLU A 32 4.36 -19.04 -6.12
N ASP A 33 4.69 -19.02 -7.41
CA ASP A 33 4.32 -20.09 -8.35
C ASP A 33 4.90 -21.45 -7.90
N LEU A 34 6.14 -21.47 -7.40
CA LEU A 34 6.76 -22.67 -6.82
C LEU A 34 6.06 -23.12 -5.53
N ASN A 35 5.65 -22.20 -4.65
CA ASN A 35 4.91 -22.52 -3.44
C ASN A 35 3.54 -23.13 -3.76
N LEU A 36 2.80 -22.54 -4.70
CA LEU A 36 1.50 -23.05 -5.17
C LEU A 36 1.64 -24.45 -5.80
N LEU A 37 2.69 -24.69 -6.58
CA LEU A 37 3.00 -26.02 -7.12
C LEU A 37 3.37 -27.02 -6.02
N GLY A 38 4.08 -26.57 -4.98
CA GLY A 38 4.39 -27.37 -3.80
C GLY A 38 3.14 -27.75 -3.01
N GLU A 39 2.21 -26.83 -2.81
CA GLU A 39 0.92 -27.08 -2.16
C GLU A 39 0.01 -27.98 -2.99
N ALA A 40 -0.06 -27.78 -4.30
CA ALA A 40 -0.80 -28.66 -5.20
C ALA A 40 -0.24 -30.09 -5.18
N LYS A 41 1.10 -30.24 -5.13
CA LYS A 41 1.74 -31.55 -4.95
C LYS A 41 1.45 -32.16 -3.59
N ARG A 42 1.48 -31.38 -2.50
CA ARG A 42 1.12 -31.87 -1.15
C ARG A 42 -0.33 -32.33 -1.10
N ASN A 43 -1.26 -31.56 -1.67
CA ASN A 43 -2.67 -31.92 -1.73
C ASN A 43 -2.90 -33.16 -2.62
N ALA A 44 -2.16 -33.30 -3.73
CA ALA A 44 -2.20 -34.51 -4.55
C ALA A 44 -1.60 -35.74 -3.86
N VAL A 45 -0.62 -35.56 -2.96
CA VAL A 45 -0.06 -36.65 -2.13
C VAL A 45 -1.01 -37.04 -0.99
N VAL A 46 -1.77 -36.09 -0.44
CA VAL A 46 -2.82 -36.36 0.56
C VAL A 46 -4.01 -37.12 -0.06
N GLU A 47 -4.29 -36.95 -1.35
CA GLU A 47 -5.28 -37.76 -2.09
C GLU A 47 -4.72 -39.10 -2.61
N ALA A 48 -3.43 -39.39 -2.41
CA ALA A 48 -2.76 -40.58 -2.93
C ALA A 48 -2.48 -41.67 -1.87
N GLU A 49 -3.29 -41.76 -0.82
CA GLU A 49 -3.31 -42.95 0.05
C GLU A 49 -4.19 -44.09 -0.49
N ASP A 50 -4.82 -43.94 -1.65
CA ASP A 50 -5.38 -45.07 -2.41
C ASP A 50 -4.49 -45.38 -3.64
N GLU A 51 -3.94 -46.59 -3.62
CA GLU A 51 -2.95 -47.15 -4.53
C GLU A 51 -3.42 -47.15 -6.01
N LEU A 52 -2.84 -46.28 -6.84
CA LEU A 52 -3.01 -46.33 -8.30
C LEU A 52 -1.67 -46.07 -9.01
N THR A 53 -0.91 -47.14 -9.25
CA THR A 53 0.26 -47.13 -10.13
C THR A 53 -0.16 -47.06 -11.61
N PHE A 54 0.21 -45.99 -12.31
CA PHE A 54 0.10 -45.91 -13.77
C PHE A 54 1.47 -46.17 -14.43
N LYS A 55 1.52 -47.22 -15.28
CA LYS A 55 2.65 -47.48 -16.19
C LYS A 55 2.65 -46.45 -17.32
N ILE A 56 3.78 -45.77 -17.51
CA ILE A 56 4.01 -44.88 -18.66
C ILE A 56 4.77 -45.68 -19.73
N GLU A 57 4.11 -45.99 -20.85
CA GLU A 57 4.78 -46.37 -22.10
C GLU A 57 4.91 -45.15 -23.02
N LYS A 58 6.12 -44.89 -23.50
CA LYS A 58 6.42 -43.78 -24.40
C LYS A 58 6.21 -44.21 -25.84
N LYS A 59 5.13 -43.76 -26.48
CA LYS A 59 4.93 -43.93 -27.93
C LYS A 59 5.34 -42.65 -28.67
N ALA A 60 6.28 -42.79 -29.59
CA ALA A 60 6.68 -41.73 -30.52
C ALA A 60 5.79 -41.77 -31.78
N GLN A 61 5.13 -40.66 -32.13
CA GLN A 61 5.35 -39.90 -33.36
C GLN A 61 4.31 -38.79 -33.58
N GLN A 62 4.85 -37.61 -33.88
CA GLN A 62 4.43 -36.54 -34.79
C GLN A 62 2.95 -36.45 -35.22
N ASN A 63 2.32 -35.31 -34.89
CA ASN A 63 1.29 -34.69 -35.74
C ASN A 63 1.42 -33.16 -35.66
N ASN A 64 1.35 -32.54 -36.84
CA ASN A 64 1.78 -31.19 -37.17
C ASN A 64 0.59 -30.20 -37.09
N GLU A 65 0.13 -29.85 -35.88
CA GLU A 65 -0.84 -28.77 -35.67
C GLU A 65 -0.22 -27.62 -34.87
N SER A 66 -0.53 -26.37 -35.23
CA SER A 66 0.07 -25.20 -34.57
C SER A 66 -0.42 -25.05 -33.12
N PRO A 67 0.44 -24.58 -32.19
CA PRO A 67 0.13 -24.46 -30.76
C PRO A 67 -1.17 -23.68 -30.46
N GLY A 68 -1.55 -22.74 -31.32
CA GLY A 68 -2.77 -21.95 -31.19
C GLY A 68 -4.07 -22.76 -31.35
N ARG A 69 -4.10 -23.78 -32.22
CA ARG A 69 -5.30 -24.65 -32.39
C ARG A 69 -5.45 -25.64 -31.24
N LEU A 70 -4.34 -26.11 -30.69
CA LEU A 70 -4.33 -26.97 -29.49
C LEU A 70 -4.80 -26.19 -28.26
N ALA A 71 -4.30 -24.96 -28.07
CA ALA A 71 -4.76 -24.07 -27.01
C ALA A 71 -6.25 -23.70 -27.15
N ALA A 72 -6.74 -23.47 -28.38
CA ALA A 72 -8.16 -23.17 -28.63
C ALA A 72 -9.08 -24.38 -28.34
N LYS A 73 -8.70 -25.60 -28.71
CA LYS A 73 -9.47 -26.82 -28.36
C LYS A 73 -9.48 -27.09 -26.86
N GLN A 74 -8.38 -26.84 -26.16
CA GLN A 74 -8.28 -27.02 -24.71
C GLN A 74 -9.07 -25.93 -23.96
N ALA A 75 -9.10 -24.70 -24.48
CA ALA A 75 -9.94 -23.62 -23.98
C ALA A 75 -11.45 -23.85 -24.20
N VAL A 76 -11.84 -24.52 -25.29
CA VAL A 76 -13.25 -24.92 -25.54
C VAL A 76 -13.68 -26.06 -24.62
N TRP A 77 -12.80 -27.02 -24.31
CA TRP A 77 -13.11 -28.11 -23.36
C TRP A 77 -13.22 -27.63 -21.91
N LEU A 78 -12.40 -26.68 -21.49
CA LEU A 78 -12.47 -26.06 -20.15
C LEU A 78 -13.70 -25.16 -19.95
N LYS A 79 -14.25 -24.60 -21.04
CA LYS A 79 -15.46 -23.77 -21.01
C LYS A 79 -16.74 -24.57 -20.75
N GLU A 80 -16.73 -25.87 -21.03
CA GLU A 80 -17.89 -26.76 -20.88
C GLU A 80 -17.84 -27.66 -19.62
N LYS A 81 -16.73 -27.64 -18.87
CA LYS A 81 -16.61 -28.30 -17.56
C LYS A 81 -17.22 -27.51 -16.39
N TYR A 82 -17.58 -26.24 -16.61
CA TYR A 82 -18.15 -25.34 -15.58
C TYR A 82 -19.51 -24.72 -15.94
N LYS A 83 -20.27 -25.36 -16.82
CA LYS A 83 -21.71 -25.11 -16.94
C LYS A 83 -22.46 -26.30 -16.39
N HIS A 84 -22.79 -26.29 -15.10
CA HIS A 84 -24.09 -26.76 -14.61
C HIS A 84 -24.40 -26.15 -13.25
N THR A 85 -25.40 -25.26 -13.26
CA THR A 85 -26.21 -24.88 -12.11
C THR A 85 -26.81 -26.14 -11.47
N ARG A 86 -26.72 -26.28 -10.14
CA ARG A 86 -27.74 -27.01 -9.38
C ARG A 86 -28.15 -26.25 -8.13
N THR A 87 -29.46 -26.17 -8.02
CA THR A 87 -30.31 -25.54 -7.03
C THR A 87 -30.21 -26.20 -5.65
N GLY A 88 -30.25 -25.36 -4.62
CA GLY A 88 -30.96 -25.55 -3.34
C GLY A 88 -30.78 -26.87 -2.57
N ALA A 89 -30.06 -26.78 -1.45
CA ALA A 89 -30.38 -27.51 -0.22
C ALA A 89 -29.95 -26.67 0.98
N SER A 90 -30.80 -26.62 2.01
CA SER A 90 -30.54 -25.91 3.26
C SER A 90 -29.29 -26.46 3.94
N VAL A 91 -28.35 -25.58 4.30
CA VAL A 91 -27.25 -25.93 5.19
C VAL A 91 -27.53 -25.33 6.56
N ASP A 92 -27.49 -26.22 7.54
CA ASP A 92 -27.63 -26.01 8.96
C ASP A 92 -26.70 -24.91 9.47
N LYS A 93 -27.22 -24.04 10.35
CA LYS A 93 -26.50 -22.91 10.94
C LYS A 93 -25.68 -23.38 12.13
N SER A 94 -24.55 -24.03 11.86
CA SER A 94 -23.44 -24.13 12.81
C SER A 94 -22.17 -24.60 12.09
N VAL A 95 -21.56 -23.71 11.30
CA VAL A 95 -20.18 -23.91 10.84
C VAL A 95 -19.39 -22.74 11.42
N GLU A 96 -18.57 -23.02 12.43
CA GLU A 96 -17.52 -22.10 12.85
C GLU A 96 -16.71 -21.71 11.61
N ARG A 97 -16.72 -20.41 11.28
CA ARG A 97 -15.93 -19.87 10.17
C ARG A 97 -14.47 -20.26 10.40
N ARG A 98 -13.83 -20.82 9.37
CA ARG A 98 -12.43 -21.29 9.44
C ARG A 98 -11.53 -20.14 9.89
N ALA A 99 -10.61 -20.45 10.81
CA ALA A 99 -9.56 -19.53 11.23
C ALA A 99 -8.73 -19.06 10.03
N ASN A 100 -8.07 -17.92 10.18
CA ASN A 100 -7.12 -17.36 9.22
C ASN A 100 -6.16 -18.45 8.69
N SER A 101 -6.09 -18.62 7.36
CA SER A 101 -5.34 -19.70 6.73
C SER A 101 -3.82 -19.51 6.73
N TYR A 102 -3.35 -18.32 7.13
CA TYR A 102 -1.93 -18.00 7.16
C TYR A 102 -1.25 -18.52 8.41
N LYS A 103 0.00 -18.97 8.25
CA LYS A 103 0.86 -19.27 9.39
C LYS A 103 1.43 -17.97 9.94
N ILE A 104 0.87 -17.51 11.06
CA ILE A 104 1.33 -16.31 11.74
C ILE A 104 2.57 -16.62 12.57
N MET A 105 3.63 -15.82 12.37
CA MET A 105 4.76 -15.73 13.27
C MET A 105 4.46 -14.69 14.34
N GLU A 106 3.86 -15.15 15.43
CA GLU A 106 3.44 -14.27 16.54
C GLU A 106 4.65 -13.66 17.25
N ALA A 107 4.56 -12.36 17.55
CA ALA A 107 5.53 -11.67 18.37
C ALA A 107 5.44 -12.08 19.83
N SER A 108 6.60 -12.06 20.48
CA SER A 108 6.71 -12.20 21.93
C SER A 108 5.88 -11.13 22.61
N GLN A 109 5.13 -11.51 23.65
CA GLN A 109 4.30 -10.57 24.40
C GLN A 109 5.17 -9.45 25.01
N PRO A 110 4.91 -8.18 24.69
CA PRO A 110 5.64 -7.08 25.29
C PRO A 110 5.46 -7.02 26.81
N SER A 111 6.54 -6.71 27.52
CA SER A 111 6.52 -6.48 28.97
C SER A 111 6.17 -5.03 29.33
N GLN A 112 6.28 -4.12 28.37
CA GLN A 112 6.07 -2.69 28.55
C GLN A 112 4.57 -2.34 28.52
N SER A 113 4.17 -1.35 29.33
CA SER A 113 2.83 -0.78 29.24
C SER A 113 2.60 -0.09 27.90
N MET A 114 1.36 -0.09 27.41
CA MET A 114 0.99 0.56 26.15
C MET A 114 1.79 0.04 24.95
N ALA A 115 2.20 -1.23 24.99
CA ALA A 115 2.87 -1.92 23.91
C ALA A 115 2.04 -3.11 23.40
N ALA A 116 2.22 -3.43 22.13
CA ALA A 116 1.67 -4.62 21.48
C ALA A 116 2.74 -5.28 20.61
N GLY A 117 2.71 -6.61 20.54
CA GLY A 117 3.57 -7.36 19.63
C GLY A 117 3.19 -7.06 18.18
N ILE A 118 4.20 -6.99 17.31
CA ILE A 118 4.02 -6.88 15.86
C ILE A 118 4.24 -8.25 15.25
N ASP A 119 3.13 -8.91 14.91
CA ASP A 119 3.10 -10.19 14.23
C ASP A 119 3.46 -10.01 12.75
N GLN A 120 3.89 -11.10 12.11
CA GLN A 120 4.08 -11.16 10.65
C GLN A 120 3.76 -12.57 10.13
N ASP A 121 3.82 -12.77 8.82
CA ASP A 121 3.51 -14.05 8.14
C ASP A 121 4.75 -14.93 7.88
N GLY A 122 5.91 -14.54 8.41
CA GLY A 122 7.19 -15.25 8.24
C GLY A 122 7.86 -15.00 6.88
N THR A 123 7.36 -14.03 6.12
CA THR A 123 7.90 -13.67 4.80
C THR A 123 8.52 -12.28 4.74
N ASP A 124 8.41 -11.50 5.83
CA ASP A 124 8.73 -10.07 5.89
C ASP A 124 7.93 -9.19 4.90
N TYR A 125 6.74 -9.61 4.46
CA TYR A 125 5.89 -8.82 3.55
C TYR A 125 4.85 -7.96 4.24
N SER A 126 4.38 -8.37 5.41
CA SER A 126 3.36 -7.61 6.14
C SER A 126 3.56 -7.73 7.65
N TYR A 127 3.41 -6.59 8.33
CA TYR A 127 3.55 -6.46 9.78
C TYR A 127 2.26 -5.92 10.37
N PHE A 128 1.65 -6.71 11.26
CA PHE A 128 0.32 -6.45 11.77
C PHE A 128 0.26 -6.70 13.28
N LEU A 129 -0.74 -6.13 13.94
CA LEU A 129 -0.97 -6.31 15.36
C LEU A 129 -2.38 -6.84 15.61
N LYS A 130 -2.61 -7.44 16.79
CA LYS A 130 -3.95 -7.79 17.25
C LYS A 130 -4.64 -6.56 17.81
N ALA A 131 -5.77 -6.17 17.22
CA ALA A 131 -6.68 -5.17 17.74
C ALA A 131 -7.98 -5.83 18.22
N GLY A 132 -8.45 -5.44 19.41
CA GLY A 132 -9.74 -5.88 19.94
C GLY A 132 -10.87 -4.94 19.51
N LEU A 133 -11.87 -5.44 18.80
CA LEU A 133 -13.01 -4.66 18.30
C LEU A 133 -14.32 -5.02 19.00
N GLY A 134 -15.11 -3.98 19.26
CA GLY A 134 -16.48 -4.06 19.73
C GLY A 134 -16.67 -4.54 21.16
N SER A 135 -17.94 -4.64 21.60
CA SER A 135 -18.30 -4.98 22.97
C SER A 135 -17.82 -6.37 23.42
N LYS A 136 -17.50 -7.28 22.48
CA LYS A 136 -16.95 -8.60 22.77
C LYS A 136 -15.41 -8.65 22.72
N GLY A 137 -14.75 -7.56 22.33
CA GLY A 137 -13.29 -7.50 22.20
C GLY A 137 -12.73 -8.49 21.17
N LYS A 138 -13.44 -8.68 20.04
CA LYS A 138 -13.04 -9.63 18.99
C LYS A 138 -11.67 -9.25 18.46
N GLN A 139 -10.73 -10.18 18.49
CA GLN A 139 -9.36 -9.93 18.02
C GLN A 139 -9.31 -10.04 16.50
N LEU A 140 -8.76 -9.01 15.84
CA LEU A 140 -8.48 -8.97 14.41
C LEU A 140 -7.02 -8.60 14.20
N TYR A 141 -6.39 -9.19 13.20
CA TYR A 141 -5.06 -8.77 12.74
C TYR A 141 -5.19 -7.51 11.88
N MET A 142 -4.55 -6.43 12.30
CA MET A 142 -4.59 -5.14 11.62
C MET A 142 -3.20 -4.78 11.12
N LEU A 143 -3.04 -4.59 9.81
CA LEU A 143 -1.82 -4.04 9.22
C LEU A 143 -1.54 -2.67 9.84
N ILE A 144 -0.31 -2.46 10.29
CA ILE A 144 0.12 -1.16 10.79
C ILE A 144 0.57 -0.36 9.57
N ASP A 145 -0.19 0.67 9.19
CA ASP A 145 0.06 1.39 7.94
C ASP A 145 0.24 2.89 8.19
N THR A 146 1.49 3.37 8.21
CA THR A 146 1.80 4.79 8.38
C THR A 146 1.56 5.62 7.12
N GLY A 147 1.31 5.01 5.96
CA GLY A 147 0.86 5.66 4.73
C GLY A 147 -0.65 5.89 4.65
N ALA A 148 -1.45 5.14 5.42
CA ALA A 148 -2.91 5.22 5.45
C ALA A 148 -3.45 6.15 6.56
N GLY A 149 -4.38 7.03 6.21
CA GLY A 149 -5.15 7.86 7.15
C GLY A 149 -6.47 7.22 7.62
N SER A 150 -6.96 6.18 6.92
CA SER A 150 -8.17 5.43 7.29
C SER A 150 -7.84 4.08 7.88
N SER A 151 -8.72 3.61 8.77
CA SER A 151 -8.76 2.21 9.19
C SER A 151 -10.01 1.51 8.68
N TRP A 152 -9.90 0.23 8.39
CA TRP A 152 -11.04 -0.60 7.98
C TRP A 152 -10.79 -2.08 8.29
N VAL A 153 -11.88 -2.86 8.33
CA VAL A 153 -11.87 -4.31 8.54
C VAL A 153 -12.78 -5.00 7.55
N MET A 154 -12.51 -6.29 7.27
CA MET A 154 -13.42 -7.11 6.47
C MET A 154 -14.77 -7.29 7.20
N GLY A 155 -15.87 -6.91 6.57
CA GLY A 155 -17.20 -6.96 7.16
C GLY A 155 -17.79 -8.37 7.15
N SER A 156 -18.56 -8.73 8.18
CA SER A 156 -19.17 -10.07 8.29
C SER A 156 -20.16 -10.42 7.17
N GLY A 157 -20.70 -9.40 6.49
CA GLY A 157 -21.57 -9.53 5.31
C GLY A 157 -20.85 -9.50 3.96
N CYS A 158 -19.52 -9.37 3.94
CA CYS A 158 -18.73 -9.46 2.72
C CYS A 158 -18.62 -10.92 2.26
N ALA A 159 -18.86 -11.15 0.97
CA ALA A 159 -18.84 -12.49 0.37
C ALA A 159 -17.68 -12.70 -0.63
N ASP A 160 -16.81 -11.70 -0.78
CA ASP A 160 -15.63 -11.81 -1.64
C ASP A 160 -14.63 -12.82 -1.07
N SER A 161 -13.73 -13.32 -1.93
CA SER A 161 -12.77 -14.36 -1.55
C SER A 161 -11.93 -13.99 -0.31
N PRO A 162 -11.35 -12.78 -0.19
CA PRO A 162 -10.58 -12.40 1.00
C PRO A 162 -11.42 -12.49 2.28
N CYS A 163 -12.67 -12.04 2.26
CA CYS A 163 -13.56 -12.04 3.43
C CYS A 163 -13.94 -13.44 3.91
N SER A 164 -13.80 -14.46 3.05
CA SER A 164 -14.04 -15.86 3.41
C SER A 164 -12.80 -16.52 4.04
N MET A 165 -11.62 -15.94 3.84
CA MET A 165 -10.33 -16.44 4.35
C MET A 165 -9.90 -15.76 5.65
N HIS A 166 -10.40 -14.56 5.90
CA HIS A 166 -10.02 -13.71 7.02
C HIS A 166 -11.07 -13.67 8.13
N THR A 167 -10.63 -13.22 9.30
CA THR A 167 -11.55 -12.85 10.37
C THR A 167 -12.36 -11.64 9.93
N THR A 168 -13.68 -11.73 10.07
CA THR A 168 -14.57 -10.63 9.74
C THR A 168 -15.18 -10.02 10.99
N PHE A 169 -15.65 -8.77 10.91
CA PHE A 169 -16.32 -8.09 12.02
C PHE A 169 -17.70 -7.56 11.61
N GLY A 170 -18.68 -7.67 12.51
CA GLY A 170 -20.00 -7.06 12.31
C GLY A 170 -20.93 -7.16 13.50
N LYS A 171 -22.24 -7.01 13.26
CA LYS A 171 -23.29 -6.85 14.30
C LYS A 171 -23.35 -8.02 15.29
N ASP A 172 -23.05 -9.24 14.83
CA ASP A 172 -23.05 -10.41 15.71
C ASP A 172 -21.83 -10.44 16.66
N ASP A 173 -20.79 -9.67 16.35
CA ASP A 173 -19.56 -9.58 17.14
C ASP A 173 -19.60 -8.43 18.16
N SER A 174 -20.55 -7.51 18.05
CA SER A 174 -20.62 -6.35 18.93
C SER A 174 -22.03 -5.79 19.07
N SER A 175 -22.47 -5.66 20.32
CA SER A 175 -23.74 -5.01 20.68
C SER A 175 -23.67 -3.49 20.66
N THR A 176 -22.46 -2.91 20.59
CA THR A 176 -22.21 -1.47 20.57
C THR A 176 -21.93 -0.94 19.16
N LEU A 177 -21.94 -1.81 18.15
CA LEU A 177 -21.68 -1.43 16.77
C LEU A 177 -22.76 -0.48 16.25
N SER A 178 -22.35 0.73 15.88
CA SER A 178 -23.23 1.75 15.32
C SER A 178 -22.91 2.00 13.85
N ASP A 179 -23.90 1.91 12.98
CA ASP A 179 -23.75 2.24 11.56
C ASP A 179 -24.10 3.72 11.35
N GLY A 180 -23.12 4.51 10.91
CA GLY A 180 -23.29 5.94 10.65
C GLY A 180 -23.94 6.25 9.29
N GLY A 181 -24.24 5.24 8.48
CA GLY A 181 -24.90 5.35 7.17
C GLY A 181 -24.04 5.97 6.07
N LYS A 182 -22.80 6.38 6.38
CA LYS A 182 -21.85 6.92 5.39
C LYS A 182 -21.10 5.78 4.72
N THR A 183 -20.90 5.87 3.42
CA THR A 183 -20.08 4.91 2.67
C THR A 183 -18.63 5.39 2.58
N PHE A 184 -17.72 4.43 2.40
CA PHE A 184 -16.33 4.69 2.06
C PHE A 184 -15.91 3.84 0.87
N SER A 185 -14.95 4.34 0.12
CA SER A 185 -14.26 3.64 -0.96
C SER A 185 -12.81 4.09 -0.95
N ILE A 186 -11.89 3.14 -0.80
CA ILE A 186 -10.45 3.41 -0.78
C ILE A 186 -9.77 2.58 -1.87
N SER A 187 -8.87 3.23 -2.60
CA SER A 187 -7.93 2.58 -3.50
C SER A 187 -6.52 2.72 -2.92
N TYR A 188 -5.88 1.58 -2.65
CA TYR A 188 -4.44 1.47 -2.37
C TYR A 188 -3.67 1.36 -3.68
N GLY A 189 -2.34 1.17 -3.71
CA GLY A 189 -1.62 0.91 -4.96
C GLY A 189 -1.55 -0.56 -5.38
N SER A 190 -2.09 -1.49 -4.57
CA SER A 190 -2.32 -2.88 -4.97
C SER A 190 -3.68 -3.45 -4.50
N GLY A 191 -4.71 -2.65 -4.16
CA GLY A 191 -6.05 -3.18 -3.87
C GLY A 191 -7.15 -2.12 -3.73
N THR A 192 -8.41 -2.56 -3.65
CA THR A 192 -9.57 -1.67 -3.41
C THR A 192 -10.52 -2.25 -2.38
N VAL A 193 -11.10 -1.37 -1.58
CA VAL A 193 -12.09 -1.72 -0.56
C VAL A 193 -13.26 -0.74 -0.60
N GLN A 194 -14.47 -1.25 -0.42
CA GLN A 194 -15.69 -0.44 -0.34
C GLN A 194 -16.57 -0.94 0.79
N GLY A 195 -17.31 -0.04 1.42
CA GLY A 195 -18.21 -0.42 2.51
C GLY A 195 -18.89 0.77 3.17
N THR A 196 -19.23 0.59 4.44
CA THR A 196 -19.83 1.63 5.29
C THR A 196 -18.92 1.99 6.45
N LEU A 197 -18.98 3.24 6.89
CA LEU A 197 -18.32 3.70 8.10
C LEU A 197 -19.19 3.33 9.31
N VAL A 198 -18.59 2.62 10.25
CA VAL A 198 -19.21 2.18 11.49
C VAL A 198 -18.39 2.69 12.67
N THR A 199 -19.06 2.97 13.78
CA THR A 199 -18.42 3.39 15.03
C THR A 199 -18.57 2.29 16.06
N ASP A 200 -17.45 1.93 16.69
CA ASP A 200 -17.41 1.00 17.82
C ASP A 200 -16.15 1.22 18.66
N THR A 201 -15.97 0.43 19.71
CA THR A 201 -14.73 0.41 20.48
C THR A 201 -13.63 -0.32 19.72
N ILE A 202 -12.45 0.29 19.61
CA ILE A 202 -11.19 -0.36 19.22
C ILE A 202 -10.23 -0.35 20.40
N SER A 203 -9.53 -1.47 20.63
CA SER A 203 -8.53 -1.62 21.68
C SER A 203 -7.21 -2.08 21.08
N VAL A 204 -6.16 -1.26 21.21
CA VAL A 204 -4.81 -1.56 20.72
C VAL A 204 -3.83 -1.31 21.85
N ALA A 205 -2.91 -2.25 22.10
CA ALA A 205 -1.89 -2.10 23.14
C ALA A 205 -2.45 -1.72 24.54
N GLY A 206 -3.63 -2.24 24.90
CA GLY A 206 -4.31 -1.91 26.16
C GLY A 206 -4.99 -0.53 26.20
N ILE A 207 -5.02 0.21 25.08
CA ILE A 207 -5.68 1.51 24.95
C ILE A 207 -6.99 1.32 24.19
N SER A 208 -8.12 1.62 24.84
CA SER A 208 -9.45 1.55 24.23
C SER A 208 -9.99 2.92 23.85
N LEU A 209 -10.52 3.05 22.63
CA LEU A 209 -11.09 4.27 22.05
C LEU A 209 -12.44 3.97 21.40
N GLN A 210 -13.39 4.91 21.46
CA GLN A 210 -14.49 4.94 20.49
C GLN A 210 -13.95 5.47 19.16
N TYR A 211 -14.17 4.74 18.08
CA TYR A 211 -13.50 5.00 16.82
C TYR A 211 -14.38 4.64 15.63
N THR A 212 -14.42 5.51 14.62
CA THR A 212 -15.13 5.24 13.36
C THR A 212 -14.16 4.67 12.33
N PHE A 213 -14.44 3.45 11.87
CA PHE A 213 -13.65 2.73 10.87
C PHE A 213 -14.53 2.16 9.76
N GLY A 214 -13.93 1.76 8.65
CA GLY A 214 -14.64 1.13 7.54
C GLY A 214 -14.99 -0.33 7.84
N GLN A 215 -16.25 -0.71 7.68
CA GLN A 215 -16.69 -2.10 7.56
C GLN A 215 -16.83 -2.44 6.08
N ALA A 216 -15.87 -3.18 5.53
CA ALA A 216 -15.85 -3.51 4.11
C ALA A 216 -16.98 -4.47 3.74
N SER A 217 -17.76 -4.12 2.71
CA SER A 217 -18.70 -5.02 2.06
C SER A 217 -18.16 -5.59 0.75
N LYS A 218 -17.11 -4.98 0.20
CA LYS A 218 -16.35 -5.46 -0.95
C LYS A 218 -14.85 -5.29 -0.76
N THR A 219 -14.09 -6.26 -1.23
CA THR A 219 -12.62 -6.28 -1.22
C THR A 219 -12.11 -6.85 -2.54
N SER A 220 -11.05 -6.28 -3.11
CA SER A 220 -10.37 -6.92 -4.24
C SER A 220 -9.59 -8.17 -3.80
N ASP A 221 -9.39 -9.10 -4.72
CA ASP A 221 -8.67 -10.37 -4.47
C ASP A 221 -7.23 -10.19 -4.00
N ASP A 222 -6.66 -8.99 -4.16
CA ASP A 222 -5.32 -8.67 -3.68
C ASP A 222 -5.15 -8.94 -2.18
N PHE A 223 -6.19 -8.63 -1.38
CA PHE A 223 -6.21 -8.87 0.06
C PHE A 223 -6.22 -10.36 0.43
N ALA A 224 -6.46 -11.26 -0.53
CA ALA A 224 -6.36 -12.69 -0.26
C ALA A 224 -4.91 -13.15 -0.01
N HIS A 225 -3.90 -12.34 -0.35
CA HIS A 225 -2.47 -12.70 -0.25
C HIS A 225 -1.78 -12.23 1.03
N PHE A 226 -2.49 -11.50 1.88
CA PHE A 226 -1.97 -11.01 3.14
C PHE A 226 -2.63 -11.73 4.30
N ALA A 227 -1.97 -11.74 5.44
CA ALA A 227 -2.48 -12.42 6.63
C ALA A 227 -3.33 -11.52 7.55
N PHE A 228 -3.48 -10.23 7.24
CA PHE A 228 -4.23 -9.30 8.08
C PHE A 228 -5.72 -9.25 7.69
N ASP A 229 -6.57 -9.00 8.68
CA ASP A 229 -8.03 -8.92 8.55
C ASP A 229 -8.53 -7.49 8.24
N GLY A 230 -7.64 -6.50 8.32
CA GLY A 230 -7.91 -5.09 8.06
C GLY A 230 -6.64 -4.23 8.13
N ILE A 231 -6.81 -2.91 7.93
CA ILE A 231 -5.73 -1.92 8.02
C ILE A 231 -6.03 -0.97 9.18
N LEU A 232 -5.01 -0.73 10.01
CA LEU A 232 -4.99 0.33 11.01
C LEU A 232 -4.19 1.52 10.45
N GLY A 233 -4.90 2.58 10.07
CA GLY A 233 -4.30 3.79 9.52
C GLY A 233 -3.56 4.60 10.58
N MET A 234 -2.27 4.82 10.36
CA MET A 234 -1.30 5.44 11.28
C MET A 234 -0.66 6.71 10.69
N SER A 235 -1.21 7.25 9.60
CA SER A 235 -0.81 8.57 9.11
C SER A 235 -1.35 9.71 9.99
N MET A 236 -0.76 10.90 9.93
CA MET A 236 -1.39 12.12 10.49
C MET A 236 -2.38 12.75 9.51
N SER A 237 -2.30 12.42 8.22
CA SER A 237 -3.24 12.90 7.21
C SER A 237 -4.64 12.29 7.39
N GLN A 238 -5.66 13.08 7.06
CA GLN A 238 -7.05 12.68 7.25
C GLN A 238 -7.49 11.73 6.13
N GLY A 239 -8.03 10.58 6.51
CA GLY A 239 -8.59 9.60 5.59
C GLY A 239 -10.09 9.68 5.39
N SER A 240 -10.65 8.62 4.82
CA SER A 240 -12.08 8.37 4.65
C SER A 240 -12.79 8.01 5.96
N SER A 241 -12.07 7.48 6.96
CA SER A 241 -12.59 7.20 8.31
C SER A 241 -12.07 8.20 9.35
N ASP A 242 -12.36 8.00 10.64
CA ASP A 242 -11.66 8.78 11.67
C ASP A 242 -10.16 8.50 11.58
N ASN A 243 -9.32 9.51 11.84
CA ASN A 243 -7.88 9.33 11.95
C ASN A 243 -7.53 8.77 13.34
N PHE A 244 -6.85 7.62 13.39
CA PHE A 244 -6.57 6.91 14.65
C PHE A 244 -5.68 7.73 15.59
N LEU A 245 -4.57 8.27 15.08
CA LEU A 245 -3.62 9.06 15.88
C LEU A 245 -4.26 10.34 16.43
N LYS A 246 -5.14 10.99 15.65
CA LYS A 246 -5.92 12.13 16.11
C LYS A 246 -6.89 11.72 17.22
N THR A 247 -7.64 10.63 17.03
CA THR A 247 -8.59 10.12 18.04
C THR A 247 -7.87 9.77 19.35
N LEU A 248 -6.69 9.15 19.25
CA LEU A 248 -5.84 8.84 20.38
C LEU A 248 -5.36 10.11 21.10
N ALA A 249 -4.88 11.11 20.36
CA ALA A 249 -4.42 12.38 20.93
C ALA A 249 -5.54 13.21 21.58
N ASP A 250 -6.74 13.15 21.01
CA ASP A 250 -7.94 13.81 21.56
C ASP A 250 -8.42 13.12 22.83
N SER A 251 -8.20 11.81 22.97
CA SER A 251 -8.57 11.04 24.16
C SER A 251 -7.77 11.39 25.43
N LYS A 252 -6.60 12.06 25.27
CA LYS A 252 -5.67 12.40 26.37
C LYS A 252 -5.22 11.21 27.21
N LYS A 253 -5.19 10.01 26.62
CA LYS A 253 -4.72 8.78 27.27
C LYS A 253 -3.19 8.62 27.24
N LEU A 254 -2.49 9.43 26.44
CA LEU A 254 -1.02 9.43 26.36
C LEU A 254 -0.47 10.76 26.86
N ASP A 255 0.67 10.70 27.56
CA ASP A 255 1.43 11.88 27.96
C ASP A 255 2.09 12.57 26.75
N LYS A 256 2.51 11.78 25.76
CA LYS A 256 3.08 12.24 24.48
C LYS A 256 2.41 11.49 23.34
N ASN A 257 2.00 12.19 22.30
CA ASN A 257 1.40 11.57 21.12
C ASN A 257 2.49 11.11 20.16
N LEU A 258 3.20 10.07 20.57
CA LEU A 258 4.20 9.41 19.75
C LEU A 258 4.07 7.90 19.87
N PHE A 259 4.61 7.19 18.90
CA PHE A 259 4.76 5.75 18.97
C PHE A 259 6.11 5.33 18.40
N GLY A 260 6.67 4.26 18.95
CA GLY A 260 7.89 3.64 18.48
C GLY A 260 7.63 2.26 17.90
N ILE A 261 8.36 1.89 16.85
CA ILE A 261 8.23 0.64 16.11
C ILE A 261 9.59 -0.05 15.99
N HIS A 262 9.59 -1.34 16.30
CA HIS A 262 10.65 -2.31 16.02
C HIS A 262 10.07 -3.44 15.17
N LEU A 263 10.58 -3.62 13.96
CA LEU A 263 10.21 -4.73 13.09
C LEU A 263 11.24 -5.85 13.20
N ASN A 264 10.76 -7.07 13.40
CA ASN A 264 11.60 -8.26 13.43
C ASN A 264 11.76 -8.85 12.03
N ARG A 265 12.97 -9.25 11.66
CA ARG A 265 13.23 -10.01 10.43
C ARG A 265 12.94 -11.49 10.69
N ALA A 266 12.14 -12.14 9.83
CA ALA A 266 11.76 -13.55 9.96
C ALA A 266 12.96 -14.51 10.04
N ALA A 267 14.08 -14.13 9.41
CA ALA A 267 15.31 -14.90 9.43
C ALA A 267 16.11 -14.82 10.75
N ASP A 268 15.74 -13.93 11.67
CA ASP A 268 16.50 -13.67 12.91
C ASP A 268 15.93 -14.41 14.14
N GLY A 269 15.04 -15.38 13.92
CA GLY A 269 14.59 -16.32 14.95
C GLY A 269 13.21 -15.96 15.51
N SER A 270 13.10 -15.94 16.85
CA SER A 270 11.83 -15.61 17.51
C SER A 270 11.42 -14.17 17.21
N ASN A 271 10.16 -13.98 16.83
CA ASN A 271 9.64 -12.65 16.56
C ASN A 271 9.56 -11.84 17.86
N ASP A 272 10.28 -10.71 17.88
CA ASP A 272 10.31 -9.76 18.98
C ASP A 272 9.81 -8.36 18.57
N GLY A 273 9.12 -8.27 17.43
CA GLY A 273 8.54 -7.03 16.89
C GLY A 273 7.59 -6.38 17.90
N GLU A 274 7.65 -5.06 18.00
CA GLU A 274 6.89 -4.30 19.01
C GLU A 274 6.51 -2.91 18.49
N ILE A 275 5.26 -2.52 18.76
CA ILE A 275 4.82 -1.13 18.76
C ILE A 275 4.58 -0.68 20.19
N LYS A 276 5.04 0.52 20.54
CA LYS A 276 4.81 1.14 21.85
C LYS A 276 4.29 2.55 21.71
N PHE A 277 3.20 2.87 22.40
CA PHE A 277 2.60 4.20 22.42
C PHE A 277 3.08 5.02 23.63
N GLY A 278 3.19 6.34 23.46
CA GLY A 278 3.51 7.30 24.52
C GLY A 278 5.01 7.44 24.84
N SER A 279 5.84 6.48 24.46
CA SER A 279 7.29 6.52 24.67
C SER A 279 8.02 5.56 23.74
N ALA A 280 9.33 5.80 23.54
CA ALA A 280 10.21 4.81 22.92
C ALA A 280 10.49 3.64 23.89
N ASN A 281 10.88 2.49 23.35
CA ASN A 281 11.38 1.35 24.12
C ASN A 281 12.89 1.19 23.95
N SER A 282 13.67 1.54 24.97
CA SER A 282 15.13 1.44 24.96
C SER A 282 15.66 0.03 24.80
N ASP A 283 14.85 -0.99 25.08
CA ASP A 283 15.26 -2.40 24.92
C ASP A 283 15.31 -2.82 23.44
N LYS A 284 14.75 -1.99 22.54
CA LYS A 284 14.59 -2.28 21.11
C LYS A 284 15.56 -1.52 20.21
N TYR A 285 16.47 -0.73 20.78
CA TYR A 285 17.48 -0.01 20.01
C TYR A 285 18.78 0.19 20.77
N THR A 286 19.81 0.61 20.05
CA THR A 286 21.10 1.00 20.61
C THR A 286 21.49 2.40 20.13
N GLY A 287 22.27 3.10 20.94
CA GLY A 287 22.64 4.49 20.68
C GLY A 287 21.49 5.47 20.93
N ASP A 288 21.70 6.70 20.46
CA ASP A 288 20.71 7.78 20.59
C ASP A 288 19.73 7.79 19.42
N ILE A 289 18.51 8.26 19.68
CA ILE A 289 17.51 8.52 18.63
C ILE A 289 17.81 9.88 18.01
N SER A 290 18.15 9.89 16.71
CA SER A 290 18.30 11.13 15.95
C SER A 290 17.00 11.45 15.21
N TYR A 291 16.55 12.70 15.35
CA TYR A 291 15.26 13.16 14.81
C TYR A 291 15.43 14.03 13.57
N THR A 292 14.58 13.79 12.57
CA THR A 292 14.42 14.63 11.38
C THR A 292 12.99 15.18 11.35
N SER A 293 12.84 16.49 11.17
CA SER A 293 11.53 17.14 11.06
C SER A 293 10.79 16.67 9.80
N VAL A 294 9.48 16.46 9.91
CA VAL A 294 8.62 16.15 8.78
C VAL A 294 8.59 17.33 7.82
N GLY A 295 8.85 17.05 6.54
CA GLY A 295 8.88 18.04 5.46
C GLY A 295 7.59 18.09 4.63
N SER A 296 6.65 17.16 4.84
CA SER A 296 5.33 17.21 4.19
C SER A 296 4.46 18.34 4.76
N LYS A 297 3.57 18.89 3.94
CA LYS A 297 2.60 19.91 4.39
C LYS A 297 1.31 19.29 4.93
N ASP A 298 0.97 18.11 4.42
CA ASP A 298 -0.34 17.49 4.62
C ASP A 298 -0.38 16.47 5.78
N GLY A 299 0.74 16.33 6.50
CA GLY A 299 0.83 15.45 7.66
C GLY A 299 1.31 14.02 7.34
N ASP A 300 1.80 13.78 6.14
CA ASP A 300 2.44 12.50 5.83
C ASP A 300 3.78 12.36 6.54
N TRP A 301 4.13 11.15 6.94
CA TRP A 301 5.42 10.82 7.55
C TRP A 301 6.56 10.85 6.52
N ALA A 302 6.87 12.04 6.03
CA ALA A 302 7.90 12.27 5.03
C ALA A 302 9.00 13.19 5.56
N ILE A 303 10.24 12.73 5.46
CA ILE A 303 11.44 13.44 5.94
C ILE A 303 12.46 13.59 4.81
N GLN A 304 13.31 14.61 4.91
CA GLN A 304 14.34 14.87 3.92
C GLN A 304 15.44 13.81 4.01
N ILE A 305 15.76 13.14 2.89
CA ILE A 305 16.94 12.28 2.79
C ILE A 305 18.14 13.09 2.28
N ASP A 306 19.29 12.93 2.91
CA ASP A 306 20.51 13.66 2.54
C ASP A 306 21.19 13.01 1.34
N ASP A 307 21.47 11.70 1.44
CA ASP A 307 22.01 10.89 0.35
C ASP A 307 21.86 9.39 0.65
N MET A 308 22.22 8.58 -0.34
CA MET A 308 22.47 7.14 -0.17
C MET A 308 23.89 6.81 -0.61
N THR A 309 24.50 5.83 0.04
CA THR A 309 25.85 5.36 -0.30
C THR A 309 25.92 3.84 -0.41
N TYR A 310 26.85 3.35 -1.22
CA TYR A 310 27.24 1.94 -1.25
C TYR A 310 28.74 1.82 -0.99
N ASP A 311 29.12 1.11 0.07
CA ASP A 311 30.51 0.99 0.54
C ASP A 311 31.20 2.37 0.68
N GLY A 312 30.46 3.36 1.18
CA GLY A 312 30.93 4.75 1.34
C GLY A 312 30.93 5.60 0.07
N LYS A 313 30.66 5.02 -1.11
CA LYS A 313 30.54 5.78 -2.37
C LYS A 313 29.16 6.43 -2.47
N LYS A 314 29.14 7.76 -2.50
CA LYS A 314 27.92 8.58 -2.66
C LYS A 314 27.23 8.33 -4.00
N ALA A 315 25.92 8.15 -3.95
CA ALA A 315 25.07 8.00 -5.14
C ALA A 315 24.58 9.35 -5.68
N GLY A 316 24.44 10.37 -4.82
CA GLY A 316 23.75 11.60 -5.18
C GLY A 316 22.24 11.39 -5.39
N SER A 317 21.68 10.50 -4.58
CA SER A 317 20.28 10.03 -4.63
C SER A 317 19.38 10.68 -3.57
N GLY A 318 19.90 11.62 -2.79
CA GLY A 318 19.15 12.41 -1.81
C GLY A 318 18.68 13.77 -2.33
N GLY A 319 18.40 14.69 -1.41
CA GLY A 319 17.87 16.02 -1.72
C GLY A 319 16.36 16.05 -2.00
N VAL A 320 15.66 14.95 -1.77
CA VAL A 320 14.21 14.81 -1.92
C VAL A 320 13.58 14.24 -0.64
N LEU A 321 12.25 14.25 -0.57
CA LEU A 321 11.54 13.62 0.54
C LEU A 321 11.58 12.09 0.43
N ALA A 322 11.58 11.44 1.59
CA ALA A 322 11.39 10.02 1.78
C ALA A 322 10.19 9.80 2.72
N TYR A 323 9.15 9.16 2.20
CA TYR A 323 7.98 8.72 2.94
C TYR A 323 8.32 7.44 3.70
N ILE A 324 8.02 7.40 4.99
CA ILE A 324 8.34 6.28 5.89
C ILE A 324 7.06 5.50 6.15
N ASP A 325 6.98 4.29 5.59
CA ASP A 325 5.71 3.58 5.45
C ASP A 325 5.79 2.12 5.89
N THR A 326 5.19 1.80 7.04
CA THR A 326 5.08 0.43 7.57
C THR A 326 4.06 -0.43 6.83
N GLY A 327 3.22 0.15 5.96
CA GLY A 327 2.30 -0.58 5.10
C GLY A 327 2.95 -1.12 3.82
N THR A 328 4.17 -0.68 3.51
CA THR A 328 4.92 -1.02 2.31
C THR A 328 6.08 -1.97 2.61
N SER A 329 6.23 -3.06 1.86
CA SER A 329 7.31 -4.02 2.09
C SER A 329 8.69 -3.56 1.54
N PHE A 330 8.71 -2.94 0.36
CA PHE A 330 9.95 -2.63 -0.38
C PHE A 330 10.33 -1.15 -0.36
N ILE A 331 11.46 -0.81 -1.00
CA ILE A 331 11.86 0.58 -1.24
C ILE A 331 11.51 0.95 -2.67
N PHE A 332 10.84 2.08 -2.85
CA PHE A 332 10.47 2.63 -4.15
C PHE A 332 10.98 4.06 -4.28
N GLY A 333 11.41 4.46 -5.47
CA GLY A 333 11.77 5.85 -5.73
C GLY A 333 11.82 6.20 -7.21
N PRO A 334 12.11 7.47 -7.54
CA PRO A 334 12.20 7.90 -8.92
C PRO A 334 13.21 7.06 -9.72
N PRO A 335 12.88 6.61 -10.94
CA PRO A 335 13.77 5.78 -11.75
C PRO A 335 15.18 6.35 -11.88
N ASP A 336 15.31 7.66 -12.06
CA ASP A 336 16.62 8.33 -12.17
C ASP A 336 17.42 8.27 -10.86
N GLN A 337 16.76 8.44 -9.71
CA GLN A 337 17.41 8.37 -8.39
C GLN A 337 17.77 6.93 -8.03
N THR A 338 16.92 5.97 -8.42
CA THR A 338 17.19 4.54 -8.27
C THR A 338 18.35 4.09 -9.13
N LYS A 339 18.45 4.59 -10.37
CA LYS A 339 19.60 4.32 -11.23
C LYS A 339 20.90 4.86 -10.64
N LYS A 340 20.90 6.03 -10.01
CA LYS A 340 22.10 6.60 -9.35
C LYS A 340 22.65 5.70 -8.24
N ILE A 341 21.79 5.18 -7.35
CA ILE A 341 22.24 4.27 -6.28
C ILE A 341 22.75 2.94 -6.86
N HIS A 342 22.11 2.40 -7.89
CA HIS A 342 22.59 1.16 -8.51
C HIS A 342 23.89 1.35 -9.33
N ASN A 343 24.13 2.55 -9.90
CA ASN A 343 25.39 2.86 -10.59
C ASN A 343 26.62 2.83 -9.68
N VAL A 344 26.43 2.97 -8.36
CA VAL A 344 27.54 2.85 -7.39
C VAL A 344 27.73 1.42 -6.86
N ILE A 345 26.85 0.48 -7.23
CA ILE A 345 26.93 -0.94 -6.89
C ILE A 345 27.64 -1.70 -8.04
N PRO A 346 28.87 -2.18 -7.86
CA PRO A 346 29.56 -2.96 -8.89
C PRO A 346 28.78 -4.23 -9.25
N GLY A 347 28.62 -4.50 -10.54
CA GLY A 347 27.88 -5.67 -11.03
C GLY A 347 26.36 -5.53 -10.98
N SER A 348 25.83 -4.34 -10.64
CA SER A 348 24.41 -4.08 -10.83
C SER A 348 24.07 -3.88 -12.31
N GLU A 349 22.96 -4.49 -12.74
CA GLU A 349 22.46 -4.42 -14.12
C GLU A 349 20.95 -4.18 -14.12
N THR A 350 20.43 -3.59 -15.20
CA THR A 350 18.99 -3.44 -15.41
C THR A 350 18.66 -3.54 -16.90
N SER A 351 17.51 -4.14 -17.24
CA SER A 351 16.99 -4.21 -18.61
C SER A 351 15.85 -3.23 -18.87
N ASP A 352 15.19 -2.72 -17.82
CA ASP A 352 13.98 -1.90 -17.90
C ASP A 352 14.15 -0.51 -17.24
N GLY A 353 15.30 -0.26 -16.59
CA GLY A 353 15.58 0.97 -15.84
C GLY A 353 14.83 1.08 -14.50
N LYS A 354 14.13 0.03 -14.07
CA LYS A 354 13.28 0.01 -12.87
C LYS A 354 13.63 -1.12 -11.91
N THR A 355 13.91 -2.29 -12.46
CA THR A 355 14.31 -3.50 -11.76
C THR A 355 15.80 -3.70 -11.95
N PHE A 356 16.53 -3.93 -10.86
CA PHE A 356 17.98 -4.08 -10.91
C PHE A 356 18.39 -5.44 -10.37
N THR A 357 19.21 -6.17 -11.13
CA THR A 357 19.94 -7.32 -10.60
C THR A 357 21.20 -6.83 -9.91
N VAL A 358 21.62 -7.51 -8.85
CA VAL A 358 22.78 -7.16 -8.01
C VAL A 358 23.56 -8.42 -7.63
N PRO A 359 24.85 -8.31 -7.24
CA PRO A 359 25.62 -9.46 -6.78
C PRO A 359 24.98 -10.09 -5.53
N CYS A 360 24.61 -11.37 -5.65
CA CYS A 360 23.96 -12.14 -4.58
C CYS A 360 24.78 -12.27 -3.29
N ASP A 361 26.09 -12.17 -3.41
CA ASP A 361 27.07 -12.35 -2.34
C ASP A 361 27.63 -11.02 -1.81
N SER A 362 27.03 -9.88 -2.20
CA SER A 362 27.43 -8.59 -1.66
C SER A 362 27.27 -8.56 -0.14
N ASN A 363 28.37 -8.29 0.54
CA ASN A 363 28.43 -8.09 1.99
C ASN A 363 28.68 -6.62 2.36
N LYS A 364 28.58 -5.72 1.39
CA LYS A 364 28.89 -4.29 1.54
C LYS A 364 27.69 -3.52 2.07
N SER A 365 27.96 -2.43 2.78
CA SER A 365 26.92 -1.59 3.37
C SER A 365 26.28 -0.70 2.31
N LEU A 366 24.97 -0.84 2.14
CA LEU A 366 24.13 0.19 1.55
C LEU A 366 23.62 1.07 2.70
N THR A 367 23.76 2.39 2.60
CA THR A 367 23.53 3.31 3.73
C THR A 367 22.63 4.46 3.32
N PHE A 368 21.68 4.81 4.18
CA PHE A 368 20.80 5.97 4.04
C PHE A 368 21.22 7.02 5.06
N THR A 369 21.31 8.27 4.63
CA THR A 369 21.69 9.38 5.52
C THR A 369 20.51 10.32 5.74
N PHE A 370 20.18 10.58 7.00
CA PHE A 370 19.15 11.54 7.42
C PHE A 370 19.73 12.48 8.47
N SER A 371 19.62 13.80 8.25
CA SER A 371 20.13 14.82 9.17
C SER A 371 21.60 14.57 9.58
N GLY A 372 22.43 14.13 8.64
CA GLY A 372 23.85 13.83 8.84
C GLY A 372 24.16 12.50 9.56
N VAL A 373 23.14 11.70 9.87
CA VAL A 373 23.29 10.39 10.54
C VAL A 373 23.09 9.26 9.55
N ASP A 374 24.04 8.33 9.55
CA ASP A 374 24.07 7.16 8.67
C ASP A 374 23.36 5.95 9.28
N TYR A 375 22.47 5.34 8.49
CA TYR A 375 21.74 4.12 8.82
C TYR A 375 22.03 3.05 7.77
N LYS A 376 22.66 1.96 8.21
CA LYS A 376 23.11 0.87 7.34
C LYS A 376 21.98 -0.12 7.12
N LEU A 377 21.79 -0.49 5.86
CA LEU A 377 20.86 -1.50 5.41
C LEU A 377 21.59 -2.85 5.27
N SER A 378 21.07 -3.87 5.95
CA SER A 378 21.60 -5.23 5.87
C SER A 378 21.42 -5.80 4.46
N PRO A 379 22.44 -6.47 3.87
CA PRO A 379 22.28 -7.23 2.63
C PRO A 379 21.13 -8.23 2.64
N LYS A 380 20.75 -8.75 3.82
CA LYS A 380 19.59 -9.64 3.99
C LYS A 380 18.25 -9.01 3.58
N ASP A 381 18.15 -7.68 3.60
CA ASP A 381 16.90 -6.97 3.31
C ASP A 381 16.86 -6.38 1.91
N TRP A 382 17.99 -5.89 1.39
CA TRP A 382 18.02 -5.23 0.08
C TRP A 382 18.36 -6.16 -1.08
N ILE A 383 18.90 -7.37 -0.81
CA ILE A 383 19.18 -8.40 -1.82
C ILE A 383 18.12 -9.49 -1.71
N ALA A 384 17.30 -9.65 -2.74
CA ALA A 384 16.34 -10.74 -2.82
C ALA A 384 17.03 -12.12 -2.96
N PRO A 385 16.36 -13.22 -2.58
CA PRO A 385 16.81 -14.57 -2.89
C PRO A 385 17.08 -14.77 -4.40
N LYS A 386 17.93 -15.76 -4.71
CA LYS A 386 18.20 -16.16 -6.10
C LYS A 386 16.93 -16.60 -6.80
N ASP A 387 16.72 -16.09 -8.02
CA ASP A 387 15.72 -16.58 -8.96
C ASP A 387 16.16 -17.88 -9.65
N SER A 388 15.32 -18.45 -10.54
CA SER A 388 15.64 -19.64 -11.34
C SER A 388 16.93 -19.51 -12.17
N SER A 389 17.33 -18.29 -12.54
CA SER A 389 18.54 -18.01 -13.30
C SER A 389 19.78 -17.84 -12.41
N GLY A 390 19.61 -17.93 -11.09
CA GLY A 390 20.67 -17.75 -10.10
C GLY A 390 21.03 -16.29 -9.83
N LYS A 391 20.23 -15.33 -10.34
CA LYS A 391 20.42 -13.89 -10.14
C LYS A 391 19.64 -13.41 -8.92
N CYS A 392 20.14 -12.36 -8.28
CA CYS A 392 19.46 -11.70 -7.18
C CYS A 392 18.97 -10.32 -7.63
N THR A 393 17.75 -9.98 -7.23
CA THR A 393 17.14 -8.69 -7.53
C THR A 393 17.29 -7.77 -6.32
N SER A 394 17.54 -6.49 -6.56
CA SER A 394 17.50 -5.46 -5.53
C SER A 394 16.05 -5.24 -5.06
N ASN A 395 15.83 -5.13 -3.75
CA ASN A 395 14.54 -4.72 -3.18
C ASN A 395 14.36 -3.18 -3.16
N ILE A 396 15.10 -2.49 -4.02
CA ILE A 396 15.03 -1.04 -4.29
C ILE A 396 14.60 -0.87 -5.76
N TYR A 397 13.37 -0.38 -5.96
CA TYR A 397 12.73 -0.34 -7.26
C TYR A 397 12.56 1.08 -7.79
N GLY A 398 12.85 1.25 -9.08
CA GLY A 398 12.67 2.49 -9.83
C GLY A 398 11.21 2.69 -10.22
N HIS A 399 10.37 2.98 -9.24
CA HIS A 399 8.95 3.25 -9.43
C HIS A 399 8.51 4.40 -8.51
N GLU A 400 7.87 5.43 -9.08
CA GLU A 400 7.35 6.56 -8.31
C GLU A 400 5.96 6.24 -7.77
N VAL A 401 5.90 5.72 -6.54
CA VAL A 401 4.63 5.60 -5.81
C VAL A 401 4.15 6.98 -5.36
N VAL A 402 5.08 7.79 -4.84
CA VAL A 402 4.89 9.22 -4.61
C VAL A 402 5.79 9.98 -5.56
N LYS A 403 5.20 10.88 -6.36
CA LYS A 403 5.92 11.63 -7.39
C LYS A 403 7.12 12.37 -6.79
N GLY A 404 8.29 12.19 -7.40
CA GLY A 404 9.53 12.86 -7.04
C GLY A 404 10.13 12.47 -5.69
N SER A 405 9.59 11.46 -5.00
CA SER A 405 9.94 11.12 -3.62
C SER A 405 10.26 9.64 -3.47
N TRP A 406 11.06 9.32 -2.46
CA TRP A 406 11.27 7.94 -2.02
C TRP A 406 10.08 7.49 -1.15
N LEU A 407 9.82 6.19 -1.17
CA LEU A 407 8.96 5.47 -0.23
C LEU A 407 9.80 4.35 0.38
N LEU A 408 10.03 4.42 1.68
CA LEU A 408 10.88 3.50 2.43
C LEU A 408 10.01 2.61 3.31
N GLY A 409 9.89 1.36 2.87
CA GLY A 409 9.14 0.31 3.55
C GLY A 409 9.96 -0.55 4.50
N ASP A 410 9.43 -1.75 4.78
CA ASP A 410 9.99 -2.75 5.70
C ASP A 410 11.44 -3.12 5.40
N THR A 411 11.84 -3.14 4.12
CA THR A 411 13.24 -3.30 3.72
C THR A 411 14.16 -2.35 4.49
N PHE A 412 13.80 -1.08 4.63
CA PHE A 412 14.55 -0.11 5.45
C PHE A 412 14.21 -0.26 6.94
N LEU A 413 12.92 -0.33 7.29
CA LEU A 413 12.44 -0.26 8.67
C LEU A 413 12.88 -1.42 9.56
N LYS A 414 13.20 -2.60 9.00
CA LYS A 414 13.81 -3.72 9.74
C LYS A 414 15.21 -3.42 10.31
N ASN A 415 15.87 -2.35 9.87
CA ASN A 415 17.24 -2.02 10.26
C ASN A 415 17.32 -0.90 11.30
N VAL A 416 16.20 -0.22 11.55
CA VAL A 416 16.14 0.94 12.43
C VAL A 416 14.98 0.80 13.41
N TYR A 417 15.18 1.25 14.64
CA TYR A 417 14.07 1.56 15.52
C TYR A 417 13.52 2.92 15.11
N THR A 418 12.21 2.98 14.85
CA THR A 418 11.58 4.19 14.32
C THR A 418 10.63 4.79 15.34
N VAL A 419 10.76 6.09 15.62
CA VAL A 419 9.81 6.86 16.43
C VAL A 419 9.07 7.84 15.55
N PHE A 420 7.74 7.76 15.56
CA PHE A 420 6.86 8.72 14.92
C PHE A 420 6.31 9.66 16.00
N ASP A 421 6.77 10.90 16.00
CA ASP A 421 6.42 11.92 17.00
C ASP A 421 5.45 12.93 16.38
N ARG A 422 4.16 12.77 16.70
CA ARG A 422 3.08 13.60 16.15
C ARG A 422 3.09 15.00 16.74
N ASP A 423 3.42 15.11 18.03
CA ASP A 423 3.40 16.40 18.73
C ASP A 423 4.45 17.34 18.16
N GLU A 424 5.66 16.83 17.93
CA GLU A 424 6.79 17.60 17.40
C GLU A 424 6.95 17.48 15.87
N LYS A 425 6.06 16.74 15.19
CA LYS A 425 6.06 16.50 13.73
C LYS A 425 7.45 16.10 13.21
N ARG A 426 7.99 15.00 13.75
CA ARG A 426 9.34 14.51 13.43
C ARG A 426 9.38 12.99 13.47
N ILE A 427 10.34 12.43 12.74
CA ILE A 427 10.64 11.00 12.76
C ILE A 427 12.02 10.82 13.37
N GLY A 428 12.12 9.93 14.35
CA GLY A 428 13.36 9.55 15.01
C GLY A 428 13.83 8.18 14.54
N PHE A 429 15.13 8.03 14.31
CA PHE A 429 15.74 6.73 14.06
C PHE A 429 16.88 6.44 15.04
N ALA A 430 17.00 5.17 15.41
CA ALA A 430 18.16 4.59 16.08
C ALA A 430 18.47 3.22 15.47
N VAL A 431 19.63 2.63 15.78
CA VAL A 431 19.98 1.28 15.32
C VAL A 431 19.07 0.27 16.02
N ALA A 432 18.33 -0.54 15.27
CA ALA A 432 17.46 -1.57 15.86
C ALA A 432 18.28 -2.58 16.66
N ALA A 433 17.76 -3.03 17.81
CA ALA A 433 18.40 -4.07 18.61
C ALA A 433 18.53 -5.37 17.78
N GLY A 434 19.69 -6.02 17.86
CA GLY A 434 19.98 -7.23 17.08
C GLY A 434 20.40 -6.96 15.61
N SER A 435 20.29 -5.73 15.11
CA SER A 435 20.85 -5.39 13.79
C SER A 435 22.38 -5.26 13.85
N GLN A 436 23.08 -5.90 12.91
CA GLN A 436 24.55 -5.83 12.80
C GLN A 436 25.04 -4.52 12.12
N GLY A 437 24.18 -3.51 12.02
CA GLY A 437 24.46 -2.24 11.32
C GLY A 437 24.72 -1.11 12.30
N GLY A 438 25.96 -0.97 12.80
CA GLY A 438 26.31 0.17 13.66
C GLY A 438 26.13 1.51 12.94
N SER A 439 25.43 2.45 13.57
CA SER A 439 25.35 3.85 13.13
C SER A 439 26.65 4.57 13.51
N SER A 440 27.12 5.42 12.62
CA SER A 440 28.31 6.25 12.84
C SER A 440 27.95 7.70 12.53
N SER A 441 28.10 8.58 13.51
CA SER A 441 28.02 10.02 13.29
C SER A 441 29.23 10.49 12.49
N SER A 442 29.00 11.19 11.38
CA SER A 442 30.09 11.81 10.61
C SER A 442 30.57 13.11 11.30
N SER A 443 31.41 12.99 12.32
CA SER A 443 32.09 14.16 12.90
C SER A 443 33.29 14.56 12.02
N SER A 444 33.09 15.51 11.11
CA SER A 444 34.19 16.19 10.43
C SER A 444 34.90 17.14 11.41
N SER A 445 35.93 16.64 12.08
CA SER A 445 36.84 17.44 12.88
C SER A 445 38.00 17.94 12.02
N ASN A 446 38.02 19.25 11.76
CA ASN A 446 39.25 20.04 11.63
C ASN A 446 38.96 21.52 11.94
N SER A 447 39.56 21.99 13.03
CA SER A 447 39.63 23.37 13.57
C SER A 447 40.51 24.30 12.68
N PRO A 448 40.59 25.65 12.85
CA PRO A 448 40.67 26.34 14.15
C PRO A 448 39.99 27.72 14.31
N SER A 449 39.78 28.06 15.59
CA SER A 449 39.82 29.39 16.24
C SER A 449 39.78 30.67 15.39
N GLY A 450 38.72 31.47 15.57
CA GLY A 450 38.66 32.87 15.15
C GLY A 450 37.45 33.59 15.74
N SER A 451 37.69 34.56 16.61
CA SER A 451 36.69 35.39 17.30
C SER A 451 36.15 36.50 16.40
N SER A 452 34.83 36.72 16.35
CA SER A 452 34.19 38.06 16.37
C SER A 452 32.66 37.99 16.26
N SER A 453 32.00 38.80 17.11
CA SER A 453 30.56 39.10 17.20
C SER A 453 29.97 39.84 15.98
N PRO A 454 28.62 40.02 15.91
CA PRO A 454 27.86 40.09 14.65
C PRO A 454 27.65 41.51 14.12
N THR A 455 27.31 41.62 12.84
CA THR A 455 26.77 42.86 12.25
C THR A 455 25.61 42.54 11.31
N GLU A 456 24.45 43.11 11.64
CA GLU A 456 23.27 43.31 10.79
C GLU A 456 23.62 44.00 9.47
N THR A 457 23.02 43.59 8.35
CA THR A 457 22.47 44.54 7.35
C THR A 457 21.40 43.86 6.47
N THR A 458 20.40 44.66 6.14
CA THR A 458 19.10 44.40 5.53
C THR A 458 19.08 44.70 4.02
N VAL A 459 18.02 44.27 3.32
CA VAL A 459 17.50 44.70 1.99
C VAL A 459 18.22 44.08 0.77
N GLY A 460 17.59 43.57 -0.30
CA GLY A 460 16.23 43.58 -0.83
C GLY A 460 16.21 42.83 -2.20
N PRO A 461 15.08 42.84 -2.94
CA PRO A 461 14.70 41.77 -3.87
C PRO A 461 15.08 42.01 -5.34
N THR A 462 15.25 40.93 -6.11
CA THR A 462 15.23 40.99 -7.59
C THR A 462 14.54 39.80 -8.24
N THR A 463 13.70 40.19 -9.19
CA THR A 463 12.83 39.52 -10.16
C THR A 463 13.54 38.77 -11.30
N GLY A 464 12.79 37.86 -11.95
CA GLY A 464 13.02 37.34 -13.31
C GLY A 464 13.65 35.95 -13.33
N THR A 465 13.21 34.95 -14.09
CA THR A 465 12.50 34.97 -15.37
C THR A 465 11.88 33.60 -15.61
N ALA A 466 10.61 33.57 -16.00
CA ALA A 466 9.92 32.39 -16.51
C ALA A 466 10.43 32.06 -17.91
N THR A 467 10.73 30.80 -18.19
CA THR A 467 11.01 30.31 -19.55
C THR A 467 9.98 29.24 -19.91
N THR A 468 9.18 29.61 -20.90
CA THR A 468 8.19 28.84 -21.63
C THR A 468 8.82 27.60 -22.27
N LEU A 469 8.23 26.42 -22.05
CA LEU A 469 8.57 25.21 -22.81
C LEU A 469 7.34 24.71 -23.58
N THR A 470 7.58 24.60 -24.88
CA THR A 470 6.67 24.38 -25.98
C THR A 470 6.17 22.93 -26.00
N THR A 471 4.87 22.78 -26.23
CA THR A 471 4.17 21.51 -26.46
C THR A 471 4.53 20.92 -27.82
N GLY A 472 5.07 19.69 -27.82
CA GLY A 472 5.22 18.84 -29.00
C GLY A 472 4.35 17.60 -28.86
N VAL A 473 3.31 17.52 -29.70
CA VAL A 473 2.37 16.39 -29.83
C VAL A 473 2.94 15.38 -30.82
N THR A 474 3.02 14.09 -30.47
CA THR A 474 3.04 12.99 -31.46
C THR A 474 2.49 11.68 -30.87
N THR A 475 1.29 11.33 -31.35
CA THR A 475 0.65 10.02 -31.62
C THR A 475 0.91 8.76 -30.79
N GLN A 476 -0.22 8.16 -30.37
CA GLN A 476 -0.44 6.77 -29.94
C GLN A 476 0.12 5.69 -30.89
N PRO A 477 0.25 4.45 -30.39
CA PRO A 477 -0.67 3.41 -30.85
C PRO A 477 -1.34 2.60 -29.74
N ASP A 478 -2.42 1.96 -30.18
CA ASP A 478 -3.45 1.19 -29.48
C ASP A 478 -3.04 -0.21 -28.98
N ALA A 479 -3.86 -0.66 -28.02
CA ALA A 479 -4.35 -2.03 -27.79
C ALA A 479 -3.49 -3.12 -27.09
N SER A 480 -3.96 -3.41 -25.87
CA SER A 480 -4.36 -4.74 -25.36
C SER A 480 -3.32 -5.84 -25.14
N THR A 481 -3.14 -6.23 -23.88
CA THR A 481 -3.36 -7.60 -23.36
C THR A 481 -3.20 -7.57 -21.83
N GLN A 482 -4.32 -7.47 -21.12
CA GLN A 482 -4.36 -7.65 -19.67
C GLN A 482 -4.20 -9.13 -19.35
N SER A 483 -3.04 -9.50 -18.81
CA SER A 483 -2.82 -10.78 -18.16
C SER A 483 -3.20 -10.64 -16.68
N LYS A 484 -4.15 -11.46 -16.25
CA LYS A 484 -4.66 -11.54 -14.88
C LYS A 484 -3.60 -12.14 -13.96
N ARG A 485 -3.11 -11.34 -13.01
CA ARG A 485 -2.66 -11.69 -11.64
C ARG A 485 -2.05 -10.43 -11.03
N PRO A 486 -2.59 -9.93 -9.91
CA PRO A 486 -1.98 -8.79 -9.27
C PRO A 486 -0.78 -9.21 -8.40
N PRO A 487 0.08 -8.25 -8.05
CA PRO A 487 1.30 -8.42 -7.30
C PRO A 487 1.20 -8.05 -5.82
N LEU A 488 2.14 -8.61 -5.05
CA LEU A 488 2.28 -8.42 -3.62
C LEU A 488 3.00 -7.09 -3.30
N GLY A 489 2.31 -6.23 -2.57
CA GLY A 489 2.85 -5.02 -1.94
C GLY A 489 1.82 -3.90 -1.96
N LEU A 490 1.18 -3.64 -0.83
CA LEU A 490 0.40 -2.43 -0.64
C LEU A 490 1.38 -1.26 -0.63
N SER A 491 1.45 -0.53 -1.73
CA SER A 491 2.23 0.70 -1.79
C SER A 491 1.30 1.82 -2.16
N GLY A 492 1.22 2.87 -1.34
CA GLY A 492 0.47 4.05 -1.73
C GLY A 492 -0.13 4.81 -0.58
N HIS A 493 -0.08 6.13 -0.73
CA HIS A 493 -0.97 7.02 -0.02
C HIS A 493 -2.41 6.69 -0.41
N GLU A 494 -3.29 6.50 0.58
CA GLU A 494 -4.69 6.20 0.30
C GLU A 494 -5.35 7.33 -0.52
N THR A 495 -6.22 6.94 -1.45
CA THR A 495 -7.08 7.90 -2.16
C THR A 495 -8.53 7.50 -1.93
N GLY A 496 -9.36 8.45 -1.47
CA GLY A 496 -10.73 8.17 -1.07
C GLY A 496 -11.71 9.30 -1.41
N THR A 497 -12.99 8.94 -1.53
CA THR A 497 -14.10 9.88 -1.66
C THR A 497 -15.22 9.50 -0.68
N THR A 498 -15.75 10.49 0.04
CA THR A 498 -16.92 10.31 0.91
C THR A 498 -18.18 10.81 0.21
N GLY A 499 -19.13 9.92 -0.06
CA GLY A 499 -20.43 10.29 -0.64
C GLY A 499 -21.45 10.64 0.44
N SER A 500 -21.98 11.86 0.45
CA SER A 500 -23.15 12.24 1.24
C SER A 500 -24.42 12.01 0.43
N GLY A 501 -25.10 10.87 0.63
CA GLY A 501 -26.37 10.57 -0.01
C GLY A 501 -27.53 11.33 0.63
N SER A 502 -28.09 12.32 -0.08
CA SER A 502 -29.38 12.91 0.27
C SER A 502 -30.51 12.04 -0.29
N ALA A 503 -31.49 11.73 0.56
CA ALA A 503 -32.55 10.75 0.31
C ALA A 503 -33.44 11.13 -0.89
N ALA A 504 -33.54 10.23 -1.88
CA ALA A 504 -34.56 10.30 -2.92
C ALA A 504 -35.75 9.40 -2.53
N THR A 505 -36.89 10.05 -2.32
CA THR A 505 -38.20 9.45 -2.06
C THR A 505 -38.64 8.47 -3.14
N LYS A 506 -39.12 7.31 -2.70
CA LYS A 506 -39.74 6.23 -3.47
C LYS A 506 -41.11 6.66 -4.05
N PRO A 507 -41.47 6.33 -5.31
CA PRO A 507 -42.83 6.56 -5.80
C PRO A 507 -43.76 5.40 -5.43
N THR A 508 -44.97 5.75 -5.00
CA THR A 508 -46.10 4.85 -4.72
C THR A 508 -47.03 4.81 -5.95
N GLU A 509 -47.44 3.63 -6.39
CA GLU A 509 -48.49 3.42 -7.39
C GLU A 509 -49.90 3.49 -6.79
N THR A 510 -50.88 4.11 -7.47
CA THR A 510 -52.27 3.61 -7.69
C THR A 510 -53.07 4.55 -8.65
N PRO A 511 -54.29 4.20 -9.19
CA PRO A 511 -54.48 4.01 -10.64
C PRO A 511 -55.63 4.82 -11.31
N LYS A 512 -55.66 4.70 -12.66
CA LYS A 512 -56.81 4.68 -13.60
C LYS A 512 -57.54 5.98 -13.99
N SER A 513 -57.59 6.14 -15.33
CA SER A 513 -58.71 6.60 -16.19
C SER A 513 -58.85 8.10 -16.50
N ALA A 514 -58.55 8.48 -17.74
CA ALA A 514 -59.55 8.76 -18.78
C ALA A 514 -58.86 9.30 -20.04
N ALA A 515 -59.18 8.72 -21.18
CA ALA A 515 -58.76 9.18 -22.51
C ALA A 515 -59.77 10.21 -23.05
N SER A 516 -59.28 11.17 -23.84
CA SER A 516 -60.04 11.83 -24.91
C SER A 516 -59.05 12.39 -25.94
N ASP A 517 -59.23 11.92 -27.18
CA ASP A 517 -58.47 12.23 -28.38
C ASP A 517 -58.41 13.72 -28.73
N VAL A 518 -57.23 14.20 -29.17
CA VAL A 518 -57.08 15.03 -30.38
C VAL A 518 -55.71 14.76 -31.01
N SER A 519 -55.72 14.47 -32.30
CA SER A 519 -54.61 14.44 -33.29
C SER A 519 -55.13 15.20 -34.53
N PRO A 520 -54.35 15.60 -35.57
CA PRO A 520 -52.90 15.39 -35.85
C PRO A 520 -52.14 16.66 -36.31
N GLN A 521 -50.87 16.43 -36.69
CA GLN A 521 -49.94 17.21 -37.55
C GLN A 521 -48.82 17.95 -36.78
N GLN A 522 -47.53 17.83 -37.10
CA GLN A 522 -46.87 17.37 -38.32
C GLN A 522 -45.42 16.91 -38.05
N ASP A 523 -45.05 15.81 -38.69
CA ASP A 523 -43.78 15.35 -39.26
C ASP A 523 -42.39 15.91 -38.88
N ALA A 524 -41.55 14.95 -38.48
CA ALA A 524 -40.28 14.54 -39.12
C ALA A 524 -38.92 15.20 -38.78
N LYS A 525 -38.11 14.36 -38.09
CA LYS A 525 -36.77 13.86 -38.46
C LYS A 525 -35.58 14.85 -38.64
N LEU A 526 -34.68 14.74 -37.67
CA LEU A 526 -33.32 14.17 -37.77
C LEU A 526 -32.27 14.76 -38.74
N ALA A 527 -31.12 15.08 -38.12
CA ALA A 527 -29.72 15.08 -38.59
C ALA A 527 -29.20 16.30 -39.38
N VAL A 528 -28.38 17.18 -38.79
CA VAL A 528 -26.92 17.18 -38.47
C VAL A 528 -26.02 17.54 -39.68
N ILE A 529 -25.04 18.43 -39.39
CA ILE A 529 -23.79 18.80 -40.11
C ILE A 529 -24.05 19.87 -41.21
N VAL A 530 -23.46 21.07 -41.25
CA VAL A 530 -22.03 21.49 -41.25
C VAL A 530 -21.96 22.99 -40.88
N PHE A 531 -21.03 23.39 -40.00
CA PHE A 531 -20.59 24.79 -39.89
C PHE A 531 -19.27 24.95 -40.64
N PHE A 532 -19.30 25.72 -41.73
CA PHE A 532 -18.10 26.16 -42.45
C PHE A 532 -17.49 27.41 -41.79
N ALA A 533 -16.18 27.47 -41.88
CA ALA A 533 -15.29 28.44 -41.26
C ALA A 533 -15.43 29.88 -41.81
N GLY A 534 -15.05 30.82 -40.94
CA GLY A 534 -14.30 32.06 -41.19
C GLY A 534 -14.60 32.89 -42.44
N LEU A 535 -15.00 34.14 -42.24
CA LEU A 535 -14.83 35.19 -43.24
C LEU A 535 -13.87 36.27 -42.74
N ILE A 536 -12.78 36.42 -43.49
CA ILE A 536 -11.86 37.55 -43.45
C ILE A 536 -12.55 38.77 -44.08
N ALA A 537 -12.29 39.93 -43.48
CA ALA A 537 -12.34 41.31 -43.93
C ALA A 537 -12.98 41.69 -45.29
N LEU A 538 -13.82 42.76 -45.23
CA LEU A 538 -14.18 43.62 -46.34
C LEU A 538 -12.95 44.30 -46.99
N VAL A 539 -12.76 44.12 -48.30
CA VAL A 539 -12.50 45.18 -49.29
C VAL A 539 -13.10 44.75 -50.63
N ALA A 540 -13.90 45.64 -51.22
CA ALA A 540 -14.54 45.64 -52.54
C ALA A 540 -15.87 44.87 -52.69
#